data_AF-A0A7V2G052-F1
#
_entry.id   AF-A0A7V2G052-F1
#
_cell.length_a   1.000
_cell.length_b   1.000
_cell.length_c   1.000
_cell.angle_alpha   90.00
_cell.angle_beta   90.00
_cell.angle_gamma   90.00
#
_symmetry.space_group_name_H-M   'P 1'
#
loop_
_entity.id
_entity.type
_entity.pdbx_description
1 polymer ?
#
loop_
_entity_poly.entity_id
_entity_poly.type
_entity_poly.pdbx_seq_one_letter_code
_entity_poly.pdbx_strand_id
1 'polypeptide(L)'
;MSRLSLTPACFLGLFTSIAIAGRPGEPCLRDAPPYDGHPIFGHPNFRCTLVAEPTDDFAATCFTVADFDGDDDLDVAITNQEFYSGTGPAHLTVLLNKGDGIFDDPVPYELGRHATAVVSGDVDGDLDADVAVTSAATASISVLKNNGDGTFAPRVEYAVGTTPRSLALADLDGDVDLDLVVINQGSNTISVLSNNGDGTFAPQVMYPAGTVSFPPSDGWRYGGPFLAVGDLDGDRDVDVIVPARERISILFNTGDGTFAPLVSYPVPYASAVSVVFCVITGDWDRDDDLDLATIVNSFNPSSRDLSIFMNNGDGTLAAPVSYDIDTQPAPTTLHWAAVVAAEDLDADGDLDLGIAYHSPNK
;
A
#
# COMPACT_ATOMS: atom_id res chain seq x y z
N MET A 1 21.16 -6.56 -10.59
CA MET A 1 20.51 -5.28 -10.27
C MET A 1 19.18 -5.67 -9.67
N SER A 2 19.05 -5.59 -8.35
CA SER A 2 17.74 -5.68 -7.70
C SER A 2 16.91 -4.51 -8.22
N ARG A 3 15.75 -4.81 -8.83
CA ARG A 3 14.75 -3.78 -9.15
C ARG A 3 14.13 -3.40 -7.81
N LEU A 4 14.13 -2.11 -7.49
CA LEU A 4 13.49 -1.56 -6.31
C LEU A 4 11.96 -1.77 -6.47
N SER A 5 11.40 -2.78 -5.82
CA SER A 5 9.99 -3.09 -5.72
C SER A 5 9.37 -2.30 -4.56
N LEU A 6 9.02 -1.04 -4.83
CA LEU A 6 8.24 -0.26 -3.87
C LEU A 6 6.82 -0.80 -3.78
N THR A 7 6.38 -1.17 -2.58
CA THR A 7 4.99 -1.52 -2.35
C THR A 7 4.10 -0.29 -2.48
N PRO A 8 2.88 -0.43 -3.03
CA PRO A 8 1.93 0.67 -3.09
C PRO A 8 1.69 1.25 -1.69
N ALA A 9 1.82 2.56 -1.54
CA ALA A 9 1.70 3.20 -0.25
C ALA A 9 0.75 4.41 -0.31
N CYS A 10 -0.03 4.55 0.74
CA CYS A 10 -0.89 5.70 1.02
C CYS A 10 -0.35 6.46 2.21
N PHE A 11 -0.29 7.78 2.07
CA PHE A 11 0.21 8.66 3.11
C PHE A 11 -0.91 9.45 3.75
N LEU A 12 -0.64 9.87 4.99
CA LEU A 12 -1.62 10.51 5.84
C LEU A 12 -1.17 11.92 6.18
N GLY A 13 -1.75 12.92 5.50
CA GLY A 13 -1.47 14.32 5.79
C GLY A 13 -2.21 15.29 4.89
N LEU A 14 -2.62 16.43 5.47
CA LEU A 14 -2.75 17.66 4.72
C LEU A 14 -1.29 18.02 4.37
N PHE A 15 -0.94 18.18 3.10
CA PHE A 15 0.43 18.51 2.65
C PHE A 15 1.46 17.36 2.58
N THR A 16 1.05 16.17 2.15
CA THR A 16 2.01 15.08 1.85
C THR A 16 2.76 15.35 0.54
N SER A 17 4.05 15.64 0.68
CA SER A 17 5.02 15.60 -0.42
C SER A 17 5.51 14.16 -0.60
N ILE A 18 5.41 13.62 -1.82
CA ILE A 18 5.95 12.30 -2.13
C ILE A 18 7.37 12.49 -2.69
N ALA A 19 8.36 11.95 -2.00
CA ALA A 19 9.73 11.90 -2.48
C ALA A 19 10.12 10.45 -2.79
N ILE A 20 10.64 10.21 -3.99
CA ILE A 20 11.13 8.89 -4.41
C ILE A 20 12.66 8.91 -4.36
N ALA A 21 13.24 7.90 -3.71
CA ALA A 21 14.68 7.70 -3.66
C ALA A 21 15.14 6.88 -4.88
N GLY A 22 16.00 7.44 -5.72
CA GLY A 22 16.65 6.79 -6.86
C GLY A 22 18.05 6.24 -6.53
N ARG A 23 18.72 5.70 -7.56
CA ARG A 23 19.98 4.92 -7.49
C ARG A 23 21.11 5.57 -6.67
N PRO A 24 22.11 4.76 -6.22
CA PRO A 24 23.25 5.24 -5.47
C PRO A 24 24.06 6.35 -6.18
N GLY A 25 24.23 7.54 -5.57
CA GLY A 25 25.21 8.56 -6.00
C GLY A 25 24.82 10.04 -5.82
N GLU A 26 25.82 10.86 -5.44
CA GLU A 26 25.87 12.31 -5.14
C GLU A 26 24.71 12.94 -4.33
N PRO A 27 25.02 13.76 -3.30
CA PRO A 27 24.03 14.30 -2.37
C PRO A 27 23.05 15.27 -3.06
N CYS A 28 21.79 15.24 -2.59
CA CYS A 28 20.69 16.07 -3.06
C CYS A 28 21.10 17.53 -3.31
N LEU A 29 21.08 17.97 -4.57
CA LEU A 29 21.16 19.38 -4.91
C LEU A 29 19.76 19.99 -4.76
N ARG A 30 19.62 20.80 -3.72
CA ARG A 30 18.52 21.76 -3.51
C ARG A 30 18.33 22.62 -4.74
N ASP A 31 17.12 22.66 -5.30
CA ASP A 31 16.67 23.84 -6.06
C ASP A 31 15.17 24.18 -5.91
N ALA A 32 14.39 23.47 -5.09
CA ALA A 32 13.03 23.91 -4.73
C ALA A 32 13.00 24.48 -3.28
N PRO A 33 12.52 25.72 -3.06
CA PRO A 33 12.23 26.18 -1.71
C PRO A 33 11.01 25.41 -1.18
N PRO A 34 11.10 24.74 -0.02
CA PRO A 34 9.96 24.01 0.54
C PRO A 34 8.82 24.97 0.86
N TYR A 35 7.59 24.57 0.55
CA TYR A 35 6.37 25.36 0.81
C TYR A 35 6.10 25.56 2.32
N ASP A 36 6.81 24.84 3.19
CA ASP A 36 6.64 24.87 4.66
C ASP A 36 7.93 25.07 5.47
N GLY A 37 9.10 25.21 4.82
CA GLY A 37 10.38 25.35 5.53
C GLY A 37 10.95 24.06 6.13
N HIS A 38 10.35 22.88 5.88
CA HIS A 38 10.91 21.60 6.32
C HIS A 38 11.91 21.05 5.27
N PRO A 39 13.15 20.74 5.66
CA PRO A 39 14.13 20.13 4.75
C PRO A 39 13.83 18.65 4.49
N ILE A 40 13.80 18.25 3.22
CA ILE A 40 13.81 16.83 2.83
C ILE A 40 15.20 16.26 3.15
N PHE A 41 15.28 15.35 4.12
CA PHE A 41 16.51 14.64 4.45
C PHE A 41 16.63 13.38 3.58
N GLY A 42 17.35 13.48 2.47
CA GLY A 42 17.82 12.32 1.72
C GLY A 42 19.02 11.68 2.42
N HIS A 43 19.10 10.35 2.42
CA HIS A 43 20.32 9.65 2.79
C HIS A 43 21.42 10.00 1.76
N PRO A 44 22.68 10.26 2.17
CA PRO A 44 23.74 10.77 1.28
C PRO A 44 24.06 9.86 0.08
N ASN A 45 23.60 8.62 0.10
CA ASN A 45 23.75 7.68 -1.00
C ASN A 45 22.60 7.72 -2.00
N PHE A 46 21.44 8.30 -1.71
CA PHE A 46 20.27 8.24 -2.59
C PHE A 46 19.88 9.62 -3.12
N ARG A 47 19.49 9.67 -4.41
CA ARG A 47 18.86 10.87 -4.98
C ARG A 47 17.39 10.91 -4.60
N CYS A 48 16.90 11.98 -4.00
CA CYS A 48 15.46 12.14 -3.76
C CYS A 48 14.87 13.07 -4.83
N THR A 49 13.94 12.58 -5.64
CA THR A 49 13.10 13.44 -6.50
C THR A 49 11.77 13.66 -5.80
N LEU A 50 11.38 14.94 -5.66
CA LEU A 50 10.04 15.32 -5.23
C LEU A 50 9.09 15.15 -6.41
N VAL A 51 8.12 14.24 -6.29
CA VAL A 51 7.25 13.81 -7.40
C VAL A 51 5.91 14.53 -7.38
N ALA A 52 5.47 15.01 -6.21
CA ALA A 52 4.28 15.84 -6.10
C ALA A 52 4.43 16.83 -4.94
N GLU A 53 4.21 18.11 -5.24
CA GLU A 53 3.89 19.11 -4.22
C GLU A 53 2.36 19.22 -4.11
N PRO A 54 1.80 19.37 -2.90
CA PRO A 54 0.41 19.77 -2.75
C PRO A 54 0.23 21.13 -3.42
N THR A 55 -0.47 21.18 -4.55
CA THR A 55 -1.06 22.45 -4.98
C THR A 55 -2.16 22.81 -3.99
N ASP A 56 -2.47 24.10 -3.81
CA ASP A 56 -3.40 24.58 -2.78
C ASP A 56 -4.80 23.90 -2.79
N ASP A 57 -5.14 23.12 -3.84
CA ASP A 57 -6.41 22.41 -4.01
C ASP A 57 -6.34 20.86 -4.04
N PHE A 58 -5.16 20.22 -4.20
CA PHE A 58 -5.04 18.75 -4.36
C PHE A 58 -4.04 18.12 -3.39
N ALA A 59 -4.46 17.08 -2.66
CA ALA A 59 -3.57 16.26 -1.83
C ALA A 59 -3.34 14.88 -2.45
N ALA A 60 -2.07 14.50 -2.62
CA ALA A 60 -1.68 13.14 -2.99
C ALA A 60 -2.00 12.18 -1.83
N THR A 61 -2.82 11.17 -2.09
CA THR A 61 -3.33 10.23 -1.08
C THR A 61 -2.60 8.89 -1.10
N CYS A 62 -2.34 8.35 -2.30
CA CYS A 62 -1.65 7.08 -2.50
C CYS A 62 -0.88 7.07 -3.81
N PHE A 63 0.14 6.24 -3.92
CA PHE A 63 0.88 6.04 -5.17
C PHE A 63 1.18 4.57 -5.42
N THR A 64 1.48 4.27 -6.68
CA THR A 64 2.03 3.00 -7.15
C THR A 64 3.09 3.28 -8.21
N VAL A 65 3.97 2.31 -8.46
CA VAL A 65 5.16 2.45 -9.31
C VAL A 65 5.20 1.25 -10.26
N ALA A 66 5.33 1.51 -11.55
CA ALA A 66 5.50 0.52 -12.61
C ALA A 66 6.14 1.21 -13.81
N ASP A 67 6.59 0.43 -14.79
CA ASP A 67 6.91 0.96 -16.13
C ASP A 67 5.59 1.06 -16.90
N PHE A 68 5.06 2.27 -17.09
CA PHE A 68 3.76 2.50 -17.72
C PHE A 68 3.86 2.77 -19.22
N ASP A 69 5.01 3.13 -19.76
CA ASP A 69 5.18 3.39 -21.20
C ASP A 69 6.14 2.44 -21.93
N GLY A 70 6.65 1.43 -21.24
CA GLY A 70 7.45 0.34 -21.78
C GLY A 70 8.89 0.74 -22.08
N ASP A 71 9.39 1.79 -21.45
CA ASP A 71 10.74 2.32 -21.67
C ASP A 71 11.82 1.74 -20.73
N ASP A 72 11.45 0.77 -19.88
CA ASP A 72 12.25 0.12 -18.83
C ASP A 72 12.65 1.04 -17.66
N ASP A 73 12.15 2.27 -17.60
CA ASP A 73 12.26 3.16 -16.45
C ASP A 73 10.97 3.14 -15.61
N LEU A 74 11.14 3.17 -14.27
CA LEU A 74 9.98 3.15 -13.38
C LEU A 74 9.32 4.53 -13.33
N ASP A 75 8.01 4.53 -13.56
CA ASP A 75 7.09 5.65 -13.51
C ASP A 75 6.27 5.67 -12.23
N VAL A 76 5.46 6.72 -12.05
CA VAL A 76 4.65 6.90 -10.84
C VAL A 76 3.22 7.24 -11.20
N ALA A 77 2.28 6.50 -10.63
CA ALA A 77 0.86 6.86 -10.67
C ALA A 77 0.39 7.24 -9.27
N ILE A 78 -0.22 8.42 -9.14
CA ILE A 78 -0.63 9.04 -7.87
C ILE A 78 -2.13 9.27 -7.89
N THR A 79 -2.80 8.94 -6.79
CA THR A 79 -4.19 9.35 -6.56
C THR A 79 -4.21 10.69 -5.86
N ASN A 80 -4.94 11.64 -6.43
CA ASN A 80 -5.10 12.99 -5.93
C ASN A 80 -6.58 13.25 -5.60
N GLN A 81 -6.82 14.03 -4.55
CA GLN A 81 -8.18 14.46 -4.17
C GLN A 81 -8.29 15.95 -3.93
N GLU A 82 -9.39 16.54 -4.40
CA GLU A 82 -9.77 17.90 -4.04
C GLU A 82 -10.25 18.00 -2.58
N PHE A 83 -9.78 19.05 -1.89
CA PHE A 83 -9.81 19.24 -0.44
C PHE A 83 -11.22 19.28 0.26
N TYR A 84 -11.20 18.99 1.58
CA TYR A 84 -12.15 19.29 2.68
C TYR A 84 -13.48 18.56 2.90
N SER A 85 -14.11 17.89 1.94
CA SER A 85 -15.40 17.21 2.23
C SER A 85 -15.31 15.69 2.33
N GLY A 86 -14.25 15.06 1.81
CA GLY A 86 -14.24 13.62 1.51
C GLY A 86 -15.25 13.26 0.41
N THR A 87 -15.68 14.27 -0.36
CA THR A 87 -16.62 14.13 -1.48
C THR A 87 -16.16 14.87 -2.73
N GLY A 88 -14.97 15.48 -2.74
CA GLY A 88 -14.41 16.11 -3.94
C GLY A 88 -14.09 15.10 -5.03
N PRO A 89 -13.95 15.53 -6.30
CA PRO A 89 -13.46 14.67 -7.35
C PRO A 89 -12.06 14.13 -7.00
N ALA A 90 -11.81 12.90 -7.40
CA ALA A 90 -10.52 12.24 -7.29
C ALA A 90 -9.99 11.95 -8.70
N HIS A 91 -8.69 12.13 -8.88
CA HIS A 91 -8.00 11.86 -10.15
C HIS A 91 -6.82 10.92 -9.92
N LEU A 92 -6.52 10.09 -10.92
CA LEU A 92 -5.22 9.46 -11.07
C LEU A 92 -4.35 10.45 -11.83
N THR A 93 -3.10 10.61 -11.44
CA THR A 93 -2.12 11.40 -12.17
C THR A 93 -0.91 10.54 -12.41
N VAL A 94 -0.54 10.40 -13.68
CA VAL A 94 0.59 9.58 -14.12
C VAL A 94 1.74 10.51 -14.44
N LEU A 95 2.91 10.19 -13.91
CA LEU A 95 4.16 10.88 -14.13
C LEU A 95 5.14 9.88 -14.75
N LEU A 96 5.43 10.06 -16.04
CA LEU A 96 6.38 9.23 -16.78
C LEU A 96 7.81 9.73 -16.55
N ASN A 97 8.72 8.84 -16.20
CA ASN A 97 10.11 9.12 -15.84
C ASN A 97 11.01 9.02 -17.07
N LYS A 98 11.79 10.05 -17.37
CA LYS A 98 12.68 10.09 -18.54
C LYS A 98 14.00 9.32 -18.35
N GLY A 99 14.07 8.45 -17.35
CA GLY A 99 15.26 7.68 -16.97
C GLY A 99 16.34 8.44 -16.20
N ASP A 100 16.18 9.75 -15.98
CA ASP A 100 17.12 10.59 -15.22
C ASP A 100 16.54 11.14 -13.91
N GLY A 101 15.34 10.68 -13.54
CA GLY A 101 14.60 11.15 -12.38
C GLY A 101 13.88 12.47 -12.61
N ILE A 102 13.75 12.90 -13.88
CA ILE A 102 12.88 14.00 -14.32
C ILE A 102 11.63 13.40 -14.94
N PHE A 103 10.46 13.89 -14.52
CA PHE A 103 9.17 13.41 -15.02
C PHE A 103 8.62 14.30 -16.14
N ASP A 104 7.80 13.72 -17.02
CA ASP A 104 6.98 14.46 -17.99
C ASP A 104 5.82 15.22 -17.33
N ASP A 105 5.15 16.06 -18.13
CA ASP A 105 3.98 16.79 -17.66
C ASP A 105 2.90 15.81 -17.18
N PRO A 106 2.34 16.00 -15.96
CA PRO A 106 1.39 15.06 -15.38
C PRO A 106 0.10 14.98 -16.20
N VAL A 107 -0.37 13.74 -16.45
CA VAL A 107 -1.64 13.51 -17.16
C VAL A 107 -2.71 13.04 -16.17
N PRO A 108 -3.83 13.78 -15.99
CA PRO A 108 -4.89 13.41 -15.08
C PRO A 108 -5.98 12.52 -15.72
N TYR A 109 -6.43 11.51 -14.98
CA TYR A 109 -7.58 10.66 -15.30
C TYR A 109 -8.63 10.75 -14.19
N GLU A 110 -9.89 10.95 -14.56
CA GLU A 110 -10.99 11.01 -13.59
C GLU A 110 -11.20 9.65 -12.91
N LEU A 111 -11.26 9.59 -11.58
CA LEU A 111 -11.53 8.36 -10.79
C LEU A 111 -12.86 8.39 -10.01
N GLY A 112 -13.51 9.55 -9.91
CA GLY A 112 -14.78 9.68 -9.18
C GLY A 112 -14.57 10.48 -7.91
N ARG A 113 -14.83 9.91 -6.73
CA ARG A 113 -14.73 10.63 -5.44
C ARG A 113 -14.06 9.76 -4.39
N HIS A 114 -13.15 10.34 -3.61
CA HIS A 114 -12.57 9.69 -2.42
C HIS A 114 -11.81 8.37 -2.69
N ALA A 115 -10.78 8.46 -3.55
CA ALA A 115 -9.82 7.37 -3.80
C ALA A 115 -9.03 6.97 -2.52
N THR A 116 -9.02 5.69 -2.15
CA THR A 116 -8.47 5.24 -0.86
C THR A 116 -7.27 4.31 -0.95
N ALA A 117 -7.04 3.66 -2.09
CA ALA A 117 -5.88 2.82 -2.38
C ALA A 117 -5.70 2.71 -3.90
N VAL A 118 -4.46 2.57 -4.36
CA VAL A 118 -4.09 2.36 -5.76
C VAL A 118 -3.07 1.23 -5.85
N VAL A 119 -3.18 0.39 -6.87
CA VAL A 119 -2.20 -0.65 -7.22
C VAL A 119 -2.03 -0.68 -8.74
N SER A 120 -0.90 -1.20 -9.20
CA SER A 120 -0.65 -1.46 -10.62
C SER A 120 -0.24 -2.91 -10.87
N GLY A 121 -0.55 -3.41 -12.06
CA GLY A 121 -0.22 -4.75 -12.55
C GLY A 121 -0.93 -5.00 -13.88
N ASP A 122 -0.40 -5.91 -14.69
CA ASP A 122 -1.03 -6.32 -15.96
C ASP A 122 -2.30 -7.14 -15.64
N VAL A 123 -3.48 -6.57 -15.87
CA VAL A 123 -4.76 -7.25 -15.59
C VAL A 123 -5.45 -7.76 -16.84
N ASP A 124 -4.95 -7.49 -18.04
CA ASP A 124 -5.55 -7.98 -19.29
C ASP A 124 -4.64 -8.82 -20.18
N GLY A 125 -3.43 -9.13 -19.69
CA GLY A 125 -2.48 -10.04 -20.30
C GLY A 125 -1.73 -9.44 -21.49
N ASP A 126 -1.72 -8.11 -21.64
CA ASP A 126 -1.04 -7.42 -22.72
C ASP A 126 0.41 -6.99 -22.40
N LEU A 127 0.85 -7.24 -21.16
CA LEU A 127 2.15 -6.91 -20.58
C LEU A 127 2.37 -5.43 -20.24
N ASP A 128 1.36 -4.59 -20.40
CA ASP A 128 1.39 -3.20 -19.97
C ASP A 128 0.82 -3.08 -18.54
N ALA A 129 1.48 -2.31 -17.68
CA ALA A 129 1.01 -2.19 -16.29
C ALA A 129 -0.29 -1.37 -16.23
N ASP A 130 -1.40 -2.02 -15.85
CA ASP A 130 -2.68 -1.36 -15.62
C ASP A 130 -2.76 -0.74 -14.21
N VAL A 131 -3.83 0.02 -13.95
CA VAL A 131 -4.06 0.64 -12.63
C VAL A 131 -5.46 0.33 -12.10
N ALA A 132 -5.53 -0.10 -10.85
CA ALA A 132 -6.78 -0.26 -10.11
C ALA A 132 -6.83 0.67 -8.89
N VAL A 133 -7.95 1.37 -8.70
CA VAL A 133 -8.14 2.34 -7.62
C VAL A 133 -9.45 2.09 -6.87
N THR A 134 -9.39 1.98 -5.55
CA THR A 134 -10.59 1.90 -4.70
C THR A 134 -11.15 3.28 -4.40
N SER A 135 -12.47 3.36 -4.25
CA SER A 135 -13.21 4.56 -3.88
C SER A 135 -14.15 4.30 -2.71
N ALA A 136 -13.85 4.91 -1.56
CA ALA A 136 -14.65 4.72 -0.35
C ALA A 136 -16.04 5.36 -0.44
N ALA A 137 -16.18 6.45 -1.21
CA ALA A 137 -17.46 7.16 -1.32
C ALA A 137 -18.46 6.43 -2.22
N THR A 138 -17.99 5.69 -3.23
CA THR A 138 -18.85 4.96 -4.17
C THR A 138 -18.91 3.46 -3.91
N ALA A 139 -18.12 2.95 -2.95
CA ALA A 139 -18.03 1.51 -2.68
C ALA A 139 -17.68 0.72 -3.96
N SER A 140 -16.68 1.20 -4.69
CA SER A 140 -16.26 0.62 -5.96
C SER A 140 -14.74 0.61 -6.14
N ILE A 141 -14.28 -0.18 -7.11
CA ILE A 141 -12.96 -0.14 -7.71
C ILE A 141 -13.12 0.45 -9.11
N SER A 142 -12.21 1.33 -9.50
CA SER A 142 -12.02 1.78 -10.89
C SER A 142 -10.80 1.08 -11.46
N VAL A 143 -10.96 0.36 -12.57
CA VAL A 143 -9.87 -0.25 -13.33
C VAL A 143 -9.63 0.57 -14.58
N LEU A 144 -8.38 0.99 -14.79
CA LEU A 144 -7.91 1.75 -15.93
C LEU A 144 -6.86 0.91 -16.64
N LYS A 145 -7.17 0.51 -17.86
CA LYS A 145 -6.26 -0.29 -18.68
C LYS A 145 -5.28 0.61 -19.42
N ASN A 146 -4.02 0.27 -19.40
CA ASN A 146 -2.96 0.99 -20.08
C ASN A 146 -3.02 0.70 -21.59
N ASN A 147 -2.60 1.64 -22.42
CA ASN A 147 -2.50 1.46 -23.87
C ASN A 147 -1.05 1.19 -24.32
N GLY A 148 -0.12 1.00 -23.37
CA GLY A 148 1.30 0.72 -23.60
C GLY A 148 2.17 1.95 -23.91
N ASP A 149 1.62 3.16 -23.72
CA ASP A 149 2.32 4.43 -23.96
C ASP A 149 2.19 5.39 -22.77
N GLY A 150 1.90 4.85 -21.57
CA GLY A 150 1.61 5.62 -20.37
C GLY A 150 0.22 6.25 -20.36
N THR A 151 -0.60 6.05 -21.40
CA THR A 151 -1.98 6.52 -21.45
C THR A 151 -2.99 5.44 -21.10
N PHE A 152 -4.06 5.83 -20.39
CA PHE A 152 -5.08 4.89 -19.93
C PHE A 152 -6.41 5.02 -20.68
N ALA A 153 -7.03 3.87 -20.95
CA ALA A 153 -8.40 3.75 -21.43
C ALA A 153 -9.42 4.28 -20.39
N PRO A 154 -10.67 4.58 -20.80
CA PRO A 154 -11.72 4.97 -19.86
C PRO A 154 -11.94 3.93 -18.77
N ARG A 155 -12.03 4.39 -17.51
CA ARG A 155 -12.19 3.48 -16.37
C ARG A 155 -13.45 2.62 -16.45
N VAL A 156 -13.34 1.39 -15.99
CA VAL A 156 -14.47 0.50 -15.72
C VAL A 156 -14.65 0.38 -14.20
N GLU A 157 -15.89 0.46 -13.72
CA GLU A 157 -16.20 0.41 -12.29
C GLU A 157 -16.79 -0.94 -11.86
N TYR A 158 -16.28 -1.48 -10.76
CA TYR A 158 -16.75 -2.71 -10.14
C TYR A 158 -17.19 -2.45 -8.69
N ALA A 159 -18.35 -2.98 -8.29
CA ALA A 159 -18.88 -2.77 -6.95
C ALA A 159 -18.20 -3.68 -5.92
N VAL A 160 -17.85 -3.10 -4.76
CA VAL A 160 -17.26 -3.80 -3.60
C VAL A 160 -18.08 -3.59 -2.32
N GLY A 161 -17.56 -4.03 -1.18
CA GLY A 161 -18.14 -3.72 0.13
C GLY A 161 -18.03 -2.24 0.49
N THR A 162 -18.52 -1.87 1.67
CA THR A 162 -18.59 -0.45 2.05
C THR A 162 -17.26 0.05 2.62
N THR A 163 -16.90 1.29 2.28
CA THR A 163 -15.65 1.94 2.69
C THR A 163 -14.41 1.05 2.37
N PRO A 164 -14.18 0.68 1.09
CA PRO A 164 -12.95 0.02 0.69
C PRO A 164 -11.73 0.87 1.05
N ARG A 165 -10.70 0.22 1.61
CA ARG A 165 -9.54 0.90 2.20
C ARG A 165 -8.20 0.35 1.77
N SER A 166 -8.15 -0.90 1.32
CA SER A 166 -6.93 -1.53 0.82
C SER A 166 -7.28 -2.36 -0.38
N LEU A 167 -6.30 -2.48 -1.27
CA LEU A 167 -6.39 -3.21 -2.53
C LEU A 167 -5.07 -3.95 -2.75
N ALA A 168 -5.15 -5.17 -3.29
CA ALA A 168 -4.01 -5.88 -3.85
C ALA A 168 -4.43 -6.62 -5.13
N LEU A 169 -3.42 -6.95 -5.93
CA LEU A 169 -3.52 -7.83 -7.09
C LEU A 169 -2.77 -9.14 -6.78
N ALA A 170 -3.38 -10.27 -7.09
CA ALA A 170 -2.77 -11.60 -6.97
C ALA A 170 -3.52 -12.61 -7.84
N ASP A 171 -2.83 -13.59 -8.41
CA ASP A 171 -3.46 -14.78 -8.98
C ASP A 171 -3.94 -15.66 -7.81
N LEU A 172 -5.25 -15.76 -7.60
CA LEU A 172 -5.84 -16.52 -6.49
C LEU A 172 -6.42 -17.87 -6.91
N ASP A 173 -6.63 -18.12 -8.20
CA ASP A 173 -7.21 -19.38 -8.67
C ASP A 173 -6.28 -20.19 -9.60
N GLY A 174 -5.04 -19.72 -9.76
CA GLY A 174 -3.96 -20.41 -10.45
C GLY A 174 -4.10 -20.34 -11.97
N ASP A 175 -4.89 -19.39 -12.50
CA ASP A 175 -5.10 -19.21 -13.94
C ASP A 175 -4.13 -18.23 -14.60
N VAL A 176 -3.23 -17.62 -13.81
CA VAL A 176 -2.21 -16.62 -14.17
C VAL A 176 -2.74 -15.19 -14.29
N ASP A 177 -4.06 -14.99 -14.30
CA ASP A 177 -4.67 -13.67 -14.38
C ASP A 177 -4.75 -13.02 -12.99
N LEU A 178 -4.36 -11.75 -12.87
CA LEU A 178 -4.36 -11.07 -11.57
C LEU A 178 -5.79 -10.73 -11.11
N ASP A 179 -6.20 -11.30 -9.98
CA ASP A 179 -7.47 -11.01 -9.29
C ASP A 179 -7.37 -9.80 -8.37
N LEU A 180 -8.53 -9.19 -8.06
CA LEU A 180 -8.60 -8.05 -7.13
C LEU A 180 -9.05 -8.51 -5.73
N VAL A 181 -8.26 -8.14 -4.72
CA VAL A 181 -8.58 -8.35 -3.30
C VAL A 181 -8.74 -7.03 -2.58
N VAL A 182 -9.89 -6.81 -1.93
CA VAL A 182 -10.23 -5.52 -1.31
C VAL A 182 -10.65 -5.67 0.14
N ILE A 183 -10.00 -4.96 1.05
CA ILE A 183 -10.48 -4.82 2.44
C ILE A 183 -11.55 -3.72 2.50
N ASN A 184 -12.75 -4.09 2.93
CA ASN A 184 -13.89 -3.20 3.12
C ASN A 184 -14.09 -2.92 4.60
N GLN A 185 -13.61 -1.76 5.04
CA GLN A 185 -13.63 -1.39 6.44
C GLN A 185 -15.06 -1.19 6.98
N GLY A 186 -15.95 -0.66 6.16
CA GLY A 186 -17.32 -0.33 6.54
C GLY A 186 -18.18 -1.57 6.75
N SER A 187 -17.97 -2.62 5.96
CA SER A 187 -18.69 -3.88 6.04
C SER A 187 -17.97 -4.96 6.85
N ASN A 188 -16.71 -4.75 7.23
CA ASN A 188 -15.85 -5.75 7.88
C ASN A 188 -15.70 -7.03 7.04
N THR A 189 -15.52 -6.85 5.73
CA THR A 189 -15.41 -7.95 4.75
C THR A 189 -14.22 -7.74 3.83
N ILE A 190 -13.74 -8.82 3.22
CA ILE A 190 -12.88 -8.80 2.05
C ILE A 190 -13.74 -9.08 0.83
N SER A 191 -13.59 -8.28 -0.23
CA SER A 191 -14.17 -8.56 -1.55
C SER A 191 -13.08 -9.15 -2.42
N VAL A 192 -13.39 -10.26 -3.08
CA VAL A 192 -12.55 -10.90 -4.10
C VAL A 192 -13.28 -10.82 -5.42
N LEU A 193 -12.62 -10.30 -6.45
CA LEU A 193 -13.17 -10.25 -7.80
C LEU A 193 -12.21 -11.00 -8.71
N SER A 194 -12.66 -12.15 -9.21
CA SER A 194 -11.88 -12.94 -10.15
C SER A 194 -11.78 -12.25 -11.50
N ASN A 195 -10.60 -12.26 -12.09
CA ASN A 195 -10.35 -11.77 -13.43
C ASN A 195 -10.87 -12.78 -14.46
N ASN A 196 -11.27 -12.32 -15.65
CA ASN A 196 -11.65 -13.19 -16.77
C ASN A 196 -10.53 -13.26 -17.84
N GLY A 197 -9.35 -12.72 -17.56
CA GLY A 197 -8.18 -12.70 -18.44
C GLY A 197 -8.19 -11.65 -19.55
N ASP A 198 -9.11 -10.68 -19.48
CA ASP A 198 -9.21 -9.57 -20.44
C ASP A 198 -9.33 -8.19 -19.75
N GLY A 199 -9.00 -8.14 -18.46
CA GLY A 199 -9.15 -6.98 -17.59
C GLY A 199 -10.61 -6.73 -17.18
N THR A 200 -11.52 -7.68 -17.46
CA THR A 200 -12.86 -7.66 -16.91
C THR A 200 -12.97 -8.58 -15.70
N PHE A 201 -13.68 -8.12 -14.66
CA PHE A 201 -13.80 -8.85 -13.40
C PHE A 201 -15.21 -9.38 -13.17
N ALA A 202 -15.30 -10.58 -12.59
CA ALA A 202 -16.52 -11.18 -12.10
C ALA A 202 -17.11 -10.36 -10.92
N PRO A 203 -18.42 -10.52 -10.63
CA PRO A 203 -19.00 -9.91 -9.43
C PRO A 203 -18.30 -10.36 -8.15
N GLN A 204 -18.13 -9.44 -7.20
CA GLN A 204 -17.45 -9.74 -5.93
C GLN A 204 -18.02 -10.95 -5.18
N VAL A 205 -17.13 -11.76 -4.63
CA VAL A 205 -17.41 -12.70 -3.54
C VAL A 205 -16.89 -12.08 -2.25
N MET A 206 -17.69 -12.16 -1.17
CA MET A 206 -17.33 -11.53 0.10
C MET A 206 -16.97 -12.56 1.17
N TYR A 207 -15.85 -12.32 1.85
CA TYR A 207 -15.37 -13.10 2.98
C TYR A 207 -15.37 -12.25 4.26
N PRO A 208 -15.67 -12.82 5.45
CA PRO A 208 -15.54 -12.08 6.70
C PRO A 208 -14.09 -11.72 7.00
N ALA A 209 -13.80 -10.45 7.31
CA ALA A 209 -12.45 -9.96 7.63
C ALA A 209 -12.19 -9.79 9.14
N GLY A 210 -13.21 -10.03 9.97
CA GLY A 210 -13.19 -9.60 11.37
C GLY A 210 -13.24 -8.07 11.51
N THR A 211 -13.05 -7.55 12.73
CA THR A 211 -13.11 -6.11 12.99
C THR A 211 -11.88 -5.40 12.43
N VAL A 212 -11.98 -4.89 11.22
CA VAL A 212 -10.97 -4.03 10.56
C VAL A 212 -11.20 -2.54 10.85
N SER A 213 -11.95 -2.23 11.92
CA SER A 213 -12.44 -0.88 12.22
C SER A 213 -11.44 -0.02 12.99
N PHE A 214 -11.13 1.17 12.45
CA PHE A 214 -10.38 2.23 13.10
C PHE A 214 -11.24 3.00 14.12
N PRO A 215 -10.66 3.52 15.22
CA PRO A 215 -11.39 4.37 16.15
C PRO A 215 -12.00 5.59 15.41
N PRO A 216 -13.32 5.82 15.54
CA PRO A 216 -14.04 6.83 14.76
C PRO A 216 -13.81 8.29 15.20
N SER A 217 -12.95 8.55 16.19
CA SER A 217 -12.98 9.84 16.91
C SER A 217 -12.01 10.92 16.44
N ASP A 218 -11.00 10.62 15.61
CA ASP A 218 -9.88 11.57 15.45
C ASP A 218 -9.67 12.09 14.02
N GLY A 219 -10.65 11.88 13.12
CA GLY A 219 -10.64 12.53 11.80
C GLY A 219 -9.67 11.93 10.77
N TRP A 220 -9.19 10.70 11.00
CA TRP A 220 -8.37 9.92 10.07
C TRP A 220 -9.17 9.54 8.80
N ARG A 221 -9.22 10.48 7.85
CA ARG A 221 -9.95 10.35 6.57
C ARG A 221 -9.14 9.72 5.45
N TYR A 222 -7.83 9.55 5.61
CA TYR A 222 -6.92 9.17 4.53
C TYR A 222 -6.01 8.04 5.03
N GLY A 223 -5.63 7.07 4.18
CA GLY A 223 -4.85 5.88 4.56
C GLY A 223 -5.69 4.73 5.14
N GLY A 224 -5.77 3.62 4.40
CA GLY A 224 -6.27 2.34 4.89
C GLY A 224 -5.13 1.42 5.33
N PRO A 225 -5.45 0.31 6.02
CA PRO A 225 -4.41 -0.61 6.43
C PRO A 225 -3.96 -1.41 5.22
N PHE A 226 -2.66 -1.45 4.91
CA PHE A 226 -2.18 -2.16 3.73
C PHE A 226 -2.24 -3.66 3.97
N LEU A 227 -3.10 -4.33 3.21
CA LEU A 227 -3.13 -5.78 3.09
C LEU A 227 -1.88 -6.26 2.35
N ALA A 228 -1.44 -7.47 2.65
CA ALA A 228 -0.43 -8.16 1.85
C ALA A 228 -0.99 -9.47 1.32
N VAL A 229 -0.30 -10.01 0.33
CA VAL A 229 -0.58 -11.30 -0.27
C VAL A 229 0.72 -12.09 -0.38
N GLY A 230 0.62 -13.41 -0.30
CA GLY A 230 1.75 -14.32 -0.43
C GLY A 230 1.38 -15.73 0.02
N ASP A 231 2.09 -16.74 -0.47
CA ASP A 231 1.95 -18.13 -0.03
C ASP A 231 2.56 -18.27 1.38
N LEU A 232 1.72 -18.48 2.40
CA LEU A 232 2.16 -18.61 3.79
C LEU A 232 2.18 -20.05 4.29
N ASP A 233 1.50 -21.00 3.64
CA ASP A 233 1.46 -22.39 4.09
C ASP A 233 2.18 -23.39 3.15
N GLY A 234 2.85 -22.87 2.13
CA GLY A 234 3.72 -23.61 1.23
C GLY A 234 2.96 -24.46 0.21
N ASP A 235 1.66 -24.23 0.04
CA ASP A 235 0.83 -24.96 -0.91
C ASP A 235 0.89 -24.41 -2.34
N ARG A 236 1.55 -23.25 -2.52
CA ARG A 236 1.72 -22.46 -3.75
C ARG A 236 0.50 -21.66 -4.20
N ASP A 237 -0.53 -21.60 -3.38
CA ASP A 237 -1.67 -20.73 -3.60
C ASP A 237 -1.47 -19.44 -2.80
N VAL A 238 -1.79 -18.30 -3.42
CA VAL A 238 -1.54 -17.01 -2.76
C VAL A 238 -2.56 -16.76 -1.65
N ASP A 239 -2.10 -16.56 -0.42
CA ASP A 239 -2.94 -16.22 0.73
C ASP A 239 -3.14 -14.71 0.88
N VAL A 240 -4.19 -14.33 1.63
CA VAL A 240 -4.52 -12.94 1.92
C VAL A 240 -4.26 -12.61 3.38
N ILE A 241 -3.36 -11.66 3.62
CA ILE A 241 -3.01 -11.16 4.94
C ILE A 241 -3.77 -9.87 5.22
N VAL A 242 -4.58 -9.91 6.28
CA VAL A 242 -5.56 -8.91 6.64
C VAL A 242 -5.12 -8.21 7.93
N PRO A 243 -4.59 -6.97 7.85
CA PRO A 243 -4.39 -6.14 9.02
C PRO A 243 -5.74 -5.78 9.66
N ALA A 244 -5.87 -6.02 10.95
CA ALA A 244 -7.10 -5.76 11.69
C ALA A 244 -6.82 -5.09 13.05
N ARG A 245 -7.89 -4.77 13.78
CA ARG A 245 -7.75 -4.24 15.13
C ARG A 245 -7.24 -5.33 16.06
N GLU A 246 -6.12 -5.04 16.75
CA GLU A 246 -5.48 -5.90 17.76
C GLU A 246 -4.92 -7.23 17.24
N ARG A 247 -4.91 -7.46 15.92
CA ARG A 247 -4.49 -8.73 15.32
C ARG A 247 -4.10 -8.57 13.85
N ILE A 248 -3.33 -9.53 13.36
CA ILE A 248 -3.27 -9.87 11.94
C ILE A 248 -4.20 -11.07 11.73
N SER A 249 -4.90 -11.12 10.60
CA SER A 249 -5.68 -12.30 10.21
C SER A 249 -5.27 -12.78 8.83
N ILE A 250 -5.42 -14.07 8.58
CA ILE A 250 -5.02 -14.71 7.33
C ILE A 250 -6.24 -15.45 6.79
N LEU A 251 -6.53 -15.25 5.51
CA LEU A 251 -7.40 -16.12 4.73
C LEU A 251 -6.50 -17.02 3.90
N PHE A 252 -6.44 -18.29 4.26
CA PHE A 252 -5.74 -19.31 3.48
C PHE A 252 -6.54 -19.65 2.24
N ASN A 253 -5.90 -19.54 1.08
CA ASN A 253 -6.51 -19.87 -0.20
C ASN A 253 -6.65 -21.39 -0.33
N THR A 254 -7.59 -21.85 -1.14
CA THR A 254 -7.77 -23.29 -1.43
C THR A 254 -7.42 -23.65 -2.87
N GLY A 255 -6.78 -22.72 -3.60
CA GLY A 255 -6.27 -22.91 -4.96
C GLY A 255 -7.31 -22.75 -6.06
N ASP A 256 -8.49 -22.21 -5.74
CA ASP A 256 -9.59 -21.98 -6.68
C ASP A 256 -10.24 -20.60 -6.49
N GLY A 257 -9.50 -19.66 -5.91
CA GLY A 257 -9.99 -18.33 -5.57
C GLY A 257 -10.96 -18.32 -4.38
N THR A 258 -11.13 -19.46 -3.70
CA THR A 258 -11.90 -19.55 -2.46
C THR A 258 -11.01 -19.72 -1.23
N PHE A 259 -11.54 -19.38 -0.06
CA PHE A 259 -10.75 -19.26 1.16
C PHE A 259 -11.30 -20.12 2.29
N ALA A 260 -10.38 -20.71 3.04
CA ALA A 260 -10.65 -21.34 4.31
C ALA A 260 -11.15 -20.30 5.36
N PRO A 261 -11.74 -20.75 6.49
CA PRO A 261 -12.13 -19.84 7.55
C PRO A 261 -10.96 -19.00 8.07
N LEU A 262 -11.22 -17.71 8.29
CA LEU A 262 -10.24 -16.73 8.78
C LEU A 262 -9.52 -17.20 10.05
N VAL A 263 -8.19 -17.20 10.00
CA VAL A 263 -7.30 -17.45 11.15
C VAL A 263 -6.76 -16.11 11.67
N SER A 264 -6.60 -15.94 12.97
CA SER A 264 -6.17 -14.67 13.56
C SER A 264 -5.05 -14.84 14.58
N TYR A 265 -4.05 -13.96 14.51
CA TYR A 265 -2.89 -13.88 15.40
C TYR A 265 -2.89 -12.53 16.13
N PRO A 266 -2.90 -12.51 17.47
CA PRO A 266 -2.88 -11.25 18.21
C PRO A 266 -1.55 -10.54 18.00
N VAL A 267 -1.59 -9.21 17.88
CA VAL A 267 -0.36 -8.41 17.92
C VAL A 267 0.02 -8.07 19.36
N PRO A 268 1.32 -7.90 19.66
CA PRO A 268 1.78 -7.43 20.96
C PRO A 268 1.16 -6.08 21.33
N TYR A 269 0.98 -5.86 22.63
CA TYR A 269 0.45 -4.61 23.17
C TYR A 269 -0.96 -4.24 22.68
N ALA A 270 -1.73 -5.22 22.20
CA ALA A 270 -3.13 -5.09 21.84
C ALA A 270 -3.97 -4.48 22.98
N SER A 271 -4.08 -3.15 22.96
CA SER A 271 -5.07 -2.38 23.68
C SER A 271 -6.28 -2.13 22.78
N ALA A 272 -7.39 -1.75 23.40
CA ALA A 272 -8.63 -1.40 22.70
C ALA A 272 -8.48 -0.27 21.66
N VAL A 273 -7.33 0.35 21.48
CA VAL A 273 -7.12 1.39 20.47
C VAL A 273 -6.02 1.04 19.46
N SER A 274 -5.41 -0.13 19.55
CA SER A 274 -4.24 -0.49 18.72
C SER A 274 -4.67 -0.96 17.33
N VAL A 275 -4.01 -0.43 16.30
CA VAL A 275 -4.30 -0.80 14.91
C VAL A 275 -3.04 -1.21 14.19
N VAL A 276 -3.14 -2.33 13.47
CA VAL A 276 -2.15 -2.80 12.50
C VAL A 276 -2.29 -1.93 11.26
N PHE A 277 -1.30 -1.10 10.98
CA PHE A 277 -1.39 -0.10 9.92
C PHE A 277 -0.93 -0.63 8.56
N CYS A 278 0.06 -1.52 8.56
CA CYS A 278 0.59 -2.13 7.36
C CYS A 278 1.12 -3.51 7.73
N VAL A 279 1.08 -4.43 6.78
CA VAL A 279 1.81 -5.68 6.84
C VAL A 279 2.61 -5.83 5.55
N ILE A 280 3.82 -6.35 5.65
CA ILE A 280 4.65 -6.71 4.51
C ILE A 280 5.17 -8.13 4.71
N THR A 281 5.30 -8.86 3.61
CA THR A 281 5.83 -10.22 3.56
C THR A 281 7.31 -10.18 3.17
N GLY A 282 8.05 -11.20 3.58
CA GLY A 282 9.48 -11.36 3.31
C GLY A 282 10.03 -12.55 4.06
N ASP A 283 11.16 -13.08 3.62
CA ASP A 283 11.87 -14.17 4.30
C ASP A 283 13.01 -13.56 5.13
N TRP A 284 12.78 -13.33 6.43
CA TRP A 284 13.75 -12.64 7.30
C TRP A 284 14.70 -13.60 8.00
N ASP A 285 14.41 -14.90 8.07
CA ASP A 285 15.30 -15.89 8.68
C ASP A 285 15.95 -16.88 7.69
N ARG A 286 15.65 -16.72 6.40
CA ARG A 286 16.19 -17.46 5.26
C ARG A 286 15.83 -18.94 5.30
N ASP A 287 14.59 -19.24 5.66
CA ASP A 287 14.06 -20.61 5.65
C ASP A 287 13.23 -20.95 4.40
N ASP A 288 13.17 -20.02 3.44
CA ASP A 288 12.39 -20.07 2.19
C ASP A 288 10.86 -19.98 2.41
N ASP A 289 10.39 -19.69 3.63
CA ASP A 289 8.99 -19.41 3.92
C ASP A 289 8.77 -17.89 4.09
N LEU A 290 7.60 -17.39 3.69
CA LEU A 290 7.27 -15.98 3.89
C LEU A 290 6.88 -15.72 5.35
N ASP A 291 7.58 -14.81 6.01
CA ASP A 291 7.22 -14.23 7.30
C ASP A 291 6.45 -12.91 7.14
N LEU A 292 6.04 -12.32 8.27
CA LEU A 292 5.32 -11.04 8.28
C LEU A 292 6.00 -9.99 9.17
N ALA A 293 6.19 -8.79 8.63
CA ALA A 293 6.52 -7.60 9.41
C ALA A 293 5.34 -6.62 9.43
N THR A 294 5.01 -6.08 10.61
CA THR A 294 3.92 -5.12 10.79
C THR A 294 4.30 -3.97 11.69
N ILE A 295 3.67 -2.81 11.50
CA ILE A 295 3.66 -1.73 12.50
C ILE A 295 2.32 -1.68 13.23
N VAL A 296 2.42 -1.74 14.55
CA VAL A 296 1.30 -1.48 15.46
C VAL A 296 1.36 -0.04 15.93
N ASN A 297 0.36 0.75 15.56
CA ASN A 297 0.19 2.09 16.10
C ASN A 297 -0.72 2.01 17.33
N SER A 298 -0.14 2.15 18.53
CA SER A 298 -0.87 2.18 19.79
C SER A 298 -1.03 3.62 20.29
N PHE A 299 -2.28 4.03 20.56
CA PHE A 299 -2.58 5.41 20.97
C PHE A 299 -2.54 5.61 22.51
N ASN A 300 -2.43 4.55 23.31
CA ASN A 300 -2.32 4.65 24.77
C ASN A 300 -1.81 3.35 25.47
N PRO A 301 -0.60 3.33 26.06
CA PRO A 301 0.44 4.35 25.92
C PRO A 301 0.88 4.45 24.44
N SER A 302 1.42 5.61 24.05
CA SER A 302 1.98 5.81 22.71
C SER A 302 3.19 4.89 22.53
N SER A 303 2.97 3.71 21.94
CA SER A 303 3.99 2.75 21.57
C SER A 303 3.86 2.48 20.09
N ARG A 304 4.99 2.52 19.39
CA ARG A 304 5.07 2.12 17.99
C ARG A 304 6.00 0.94 17.94
N ASP A 305 5.40 -0.22 17.68
CA ASP A 305 6.13 -1.46 17.71
C ASP A 305 6.13 -2.04 16.30
N LEU A 306 7.32 -2.08 15.70
CA LEU A 306 7.57 -3.00 14.61
C LEU A 306 7.50 -4.40 15.22
N SER A 307 6.59 -5.25 14.73
CA SER A 307 6.51 -6.65 15.15
C SER A 307 6.78 -7.54 13.96
N ILE A 308 7.70 -8.49 14.13
CA ILE A 308 8.05 -9.51 13.15
C ILE A 308 7.47 -10.84 13.62
N PHE A 309 6.67 -11.48 12.77
CA PHE A 309 6.07 -12.79 12.97
C PHE A 309 6.77 -13.77 12.06
N MET A 310 7.58 -14.66 12.65
CA MET A 310 8.17 -15.75 11.87
C MET A 310 7.10 -16.79 11.56
N ASN A 311 7.05 -17.22 10.32
CA ASN A 311 6.21 -18.31 9.86
C ASN A 311 6.90 -19.65 10.13
N ASN A 312 6.14 -20.72 10.31
CA ASN A 312 6.70 -22.07 10.49
C ASN A 312 6.63 -22.91 9.20
N GLY A 313 6.33 -22.28 8.06
CA GLY A 313 6.16 -22.93 6.75
C GLY A 313 4.84 -23.67 6.54
N ASP A 314 3.89 -23.55 7.47
CA ASP A 314 2.55 -24.17 7.40
C ASP A 314 1.44 -23.14 7.67
N GLY A 315 1.75 -21.85 7.49
CA GLY A 315 0.87 -20.73 7.77
C GLY A 315 0.74 -20.40 9.26
N THR A 316 1.34 -21.20 10.15
CA THR A 316 1.31 -20.89 11.59
C THR A 316 2.41 -19.91 11.96
N LEU A 317 2.01 -18.79 12.57
CA LEU A 317 2.96 -17.79 13.03
C LEU A 317 3.43 -18.04 14.47
N ALA A 318 4.75 -17.93 14.69
CA ALA A 318 5.36 -17.91 16.00
C ALA A 318 4.95 -16.67 16.82
N ALA A 319 5.29 -16.67 18.12
CA ALA A 319 5.14 -15.47 18.93
C ALA A 319 6.05 -14.36 18.37
N PRO A 320 5.50 -13.17 18.08
CA PRO A 320 6.26 -12.13 17.39
C PRO A 320 7.34 -11.50 18.26
N VAL A 321 8.40 -11.05 17.61
CA VAL A 321 9.43 -10.20 18.21
C VAL A 321 9.10 -8.74 17.92
N SER A 322 9.01 -7.91 18.98
CA SER A 322 8.70 -6.48 18.86
C SER A 322 9.92 -5.60 19.09
N TYR A 323 10.05 -4.57 18.27
CA TYR A 323 11.06 -3.53 18.35
C TYR A 323 10.36 -2.18 18.53
N ASP A 324 10.72 -1.46 19.58
CA ASP A 324 10.28 -0.08 19.80
C ASP A 324 10.99 0.82 18.79
N ILE A 325 10.22 1.34 17.83
CA ILE A 325 10.73 2.23 16.78
C ILE A 325 10.54 3.72 17.12
N ASP A 326 10.03 4.05 18.32
CA ASP A 326 9.84 5.43 18.79
C ASP A 326 10.31 5.61 20.24
N THR A 327 11.59 5.92 20.42
CA THR A 327 12.20 6.16 21.75
C THR A 327 11.83 7.51 22.39
N GLN A 328 10.92 8.30 21.82
CA GLN A 328 10.62 9.63 22.34
C GLN A 328 9.57 9.60 23.46
N PRO A 329 9.81 10.27 24.60
CA PRO A 329 8.76 10.52 25.59
C PRO A 329 7.70 11.42 24.95
N ALA A 330 6.50 10.89 24.80
CA ALA A 330 5.35 11.47 24.13
C ALA A 330 5.21 13.00 24.21
N PRO A 331 4.89 13.66 23.08
CA PRO A 331 3.88 14.69 23.07
C PRO A 331 2.54 14.09 22.61
N THR A 332 1.47 14.65 23.16
CA THR A 332 0.06 14.32 22.95
C THR A 332 -0.47 14.72 21.56
N THR A 333 0.33 14.59 20.51
CA THR A 333 -0.01 15.00 19.14
C THR A 333 0.00 13.80 18.19
N LEU A 334 -0.74 13.89 17.09
CA LEU A 334 -1.00 12.78 16.17
C LEU A 334 0.30 12.30 15.50
N HIS A 335 0.55 11.00 15.58
CA HIS A 335 1.76 10.35 15.09
C HIS A 335 1.39 9.04 14.40
N TRP A 336 1.98 8.75 13.25
CA TRP A 336 1.83 7.47 12.54
C TRP A 336 3.19 7.02 11.98
N ALA A 337 3.35 5.70 11.82
CA ALA A 337 4.46 5.08 11.12
C ALA A 337 3.94 3.96 10.20
N ALA A 338 4.67 3.73 9.11
CA ALA A 338 4.39 2.70 8.12
C ALA A 338 5.71 2.07 7.63
N VAL A 339 5.70 0.75 7.44
CA VAL A 339 6.75 0.06 6.67
C VAL A 339 6.45 0.34 5.21
N VAL A 340 7.46 0.79 4.48
CA VAL A 340 7.33 1.23 3.09
C VAL A 340 8.21 0.43 2.12
N ALA A 341 9.12 -0.41 2.64
CA ALA A 341 9.95 -1.31 1.85
C ALA A 341 10.46 -2.47 2.70
N ALA A 342 10.62 -3.64 2.09
CA ALA A 342 11.35 -4.79 2.62
C ALA A 342 12.29 -5.31 1.52
N GLU A 343 13.55 -4.91 1.53
CA GLU A 343 14.54 -5.21 0.49
C GLU A 343 15.95 -5.21 1.06
N ASP A 344 16.89 -5.83 0.35
CA ASP A 344 18.32 -5.71 0.64
C ASP A 344 18.84 -4.30 0.24
N LEU A 345 18.75 -3.34 1.15
CA LEU A 345 19.03 -1.93 0.91
C LEU A 345 20.53 -1.62 0.96
N ASP A 346 21.31 -2.44 1.66
CA ASP A 346 22.78 -2.27 1.77
C ASP A 346 23.61 -3.30 0.99
N ALA A 347 22.94 -4.20 0.26
CA ALA A 347 23.51 -5.24 -0.59
C ALA A 347 24.31 -6.30 0.17
N ASP A 348 23.94 -6.60 1.42
CA ASP A 348 24.53 -7.66 2.23
C ASP A 348 23.83 -9.03 2.04
N GLY A 349 22.69 -9.03 1.36
CA GLY A 349 21.88 -10.20 1.02
C GLY A 349 20.79 -10.53 2.05
N ASP A 350 20.67 -9.79 3.15
CA ASP A 350 19.58 -9.89 4.12
C ASP A 350 18.47 -8.86 3.77
N LEU A 351 17.23 -9.12 4.15
CA LEU A 351 16.15 -8.16 3.95
C LEU A 351 16.21 -7.04 5.00
N ASP A 352 16.37 -5.80 4.55
CA ASP A 352 16.20 -4.60 5.35
C ASP A 352 14.77 -4.08 5.33
N LEU A 353 14.41 -3.27 6.33
CA LEU A 353 13.12 -2.60 6.42
C LEU A 353 13.25 -1.08 6.29
N GLY A 354 12.55 -0.51 5.30
CA GLY A 354 12.34 0.93 5.19
C GLY A 354 11.12 1.35 5.98
N ILE A 355 11.28 2.26 6.95
CA ILE A 355 10.18 2.75 7.79
C ILE A 355 10.02 4.26 7.63
N ALA A 356 8.82 4.70 7.24
CA ALA A 356 8.42 6.09 7.21
C ALA A 356 7.62 6.44 8.47
N TYR A 357 7.86 7.63 9.04
CA TYR A 357 7.11 8.11 10.20
C TYR A 357 6.79 9.60 10.06
N HIS A 358 5.61 9.99 10.54
CA HIS A 358 5.23 11.39 10.69
C HIS A 358 5.48 11.88 12.12
N SER A 359 6.17 13.01 12.23
CA SER A 359 6.32 13.76 13.46
C SER A 359 5.98 15.23 13.20
N PRO A 360 4.93 15.80 13.80
CA PRO A 360 4.56 17.21 13.59
C PRO A 360 5.62 18.22 14.07
N ASN A 361 6.73 17.75 14.66
CA ASN A 361 7.85 18.58 15.11
C ASN A 361 9.15 18.36 14.32
N LYS A 362 9.18 17.55 13.25
CA LYS A 362 10.39 17.32 12.43
C LYS A 362 10.07 17.27 10.95
#